data_AF-A0A7S4QBV7-F1
#
_entry.id   AF-A0A7S4QBV7-F1
#
_cell.length_a   1.000
_cell.length_b   1.000
_cell.length_c   1.000
_cell.angle_alpha   90.00
_cell.angle_beta   90.00
_cell.angle_gamma   90.00
#
_symmetry.space_group_name_H-M   'P 1'
#
loop_
_entity.id
_entity.type
_entity.pdbx_description
1 polymer ?
#
loop_
_entity_poly.entity_id
_entity_poly.type
_entity_poly.pdbx_seq_one_letter_code
_entity_poly.pdbx_strand_id
1 'polypeptide(L)'
;MNLMVSTVERRRRLSSLWFVCQCSRCAGPDLVRQMRCPSCGAPRCLPDYGGEGGRQAGASGDWAAGRPLHELVPDAASWSCRACGGASPASAMPLGEEEELGELVPRAMQGAAEHAGRDSVILAQLRARAASAFGEGHWTFALATFAWLQKCYLQLRCEPLVAFSEADLRRGCSAVAAWLEACAPENAEQRYSALFVALRLAREVGGGPCSWGYDPADPLGGGLCAAERVRAHGWRLSEQAVEGGETGGAPQRGAGARGGAPCGAPAGPGTGPRPHPGTRRPFRGLWQRR
;
A
#
# COMPACT_ATOMS: atom_id res chain seq x y z
N MET A 1 0.41 -4.36 10.46
CA MET A 1 0.45 -3.39 9.35
C MET A 1 -0.98 -3.09 8.94
N ASN A 2 -1.39 -1.83 9.08
CA ASN A 2 -2.72 -1.36 8.67
C ASN A 2 -2.72 -1.12 7.16
N LEU A 3 -2.95 -2.19 6.39
CA LEU A 3 -3.13 -2.10 4.94
C LEU A 3 -4.36 -1.25 4.60
N MET A 4 -4.38 -0.66 3.40
CA MET A 4 -5.60 -0.06 2.83
C MET A 4 -6.66 -1.18 2.74
N VAL A 5 -7.60 -1.22 3.67
CA VAL A 5 -8.67 -2.23 3.71
C VAL A 5 -10.03 -1.59 4.01
N SER A 6 -11.10 -2.29 3.62
CA SER A 6 -12.49 -1.88 3.83
C SER A 6 -12.86 -1.70 5.30
N THR A 7 -13.95 -0.99 5.57
CA THR A 7 -14.44 -0.81 6.95
C THR A 7 -14.82 -2.14 7.60
N VAL A 8 -15.46 -3.03 6.85
CA VAL A 8 -15.81 -4.39 7.30
C VAL A 8 -14.56 -5.17 7.68
N GLU A 9 -13.53 -5.18 6.83
CA GLU A 9 -12.31 -5.92 7.09
C GLU A 9 -11.56 -5.40 8.33
N ARG A 10 -11.49 -4.07 8.52
CA ARG A 10 -10.91 -3.50 9.75
C ARG A 10 -11.66 -3.99 10.99
N ARG A 11 -12.98 -4.04 10.93
CA ARG A 11 -13.82 -4.47 12.05
C ARG A 11 -13.70 -5.96 12.31
N ARG A 12 -13.71 -6.79 11.28
CA ARG A 12 -13.47 -8.25 11.39
C ARG A 12 -12.12 -8.51 12.06
N ARG A 13 -11.05 -7.81 11.66
CA ARG A 13 -9.74 -7.92 12.32
C ARG A 13 -9.77 -7.52 13.78
N LEU A 14 -10.35 -6.36 14.10
CA LEU A 14 -10.42 -5.87 15.48
C LEU A 14 -11.38 -6.68 16.36
N SER A 15 -12.39 -7.31 15.77
CA SER A 15 -13.31 -8.16 16.50
C SER A 15 -12.69 -9.47 16.97
N SER A 16 -11.56 -9.90 16.39
CA SER A 16 -10.75 -10.97 16.98
C SER A 16 -10.23 -10.60 18.38
N LEU A 17 -10.15 -9.30 18.69
CA LEU A 17 -9.81 -8.74 19.99
C LEU A 17 -11.05 -8.35 20.80
N TRP A 18 -12.23 -8.88 20.44
CA TRP A 18 -13.52 -8.53 21.04
C TRP A 18 -13.87 -7.03 20.97
N PHE A 19 -13.41 -6.35 19.92
CA PHE A 19 -13.61 -4.91 19.74
C PHE A 19 -14.16 -4.56 18.35
N VAL A 20 -15.31 -3.89 18.29
CA VAL A 20 -15.87 -3.33 17.04
C VAL A 20 -15.56 -1.83 16.97
N CYS A 21 -14.72 -1.44 16.02
CA CYS A 21 -14.29 -0.06 15.88
C CYS A 21 -15.43 0.87 15.42
N GLN A 22 -15.62 1.96 16.16
CA GLN A 22 -16.56 3.06 15.86
C GLN A 22 -15.84 4.41 15.68
N CYS A 23 -14.56 4.42 15.32
CA CYS A 23 -13.90 5.69 14.97
C CYS A 23 -14.61 6.37 13.79
N SER A 24 -14.36 7.66 13.58
CA SER A 24 -14.97 8.45 12.49
C SER A 24 -14.95 7.75 11.13
N ARG A 25 -13.86 7.06 10.79
CA ARG A 25 -13.71 6.29 9.55
C ARG A 25 -14.62 5.05 9.48
N CYS A 26 -14.86 4.39 10.61
CA CYS A 26 -15.70 3.19 10.67
C CYS A 26 -17.19 3.53 10.85
N ALA A 27 -17.51 4.66 11.50
CA ALA A 27 -18.86 5.16 11.68
C ALA A 27 -19.39 5.92 10.44
N GLY A 28 -18.50 6.52 9.65
CA GLY A 28 -18.84 7.23 8.42
C GLY A 28 -19.14 6.30 7.23
N PRO A 29 -19.47 6.89 6.06
CA PRO A 29 -19.65 6.13 4.82
C PRO A 29 -18.37 5.39 4.43
N ASP A 30 -18.50 4.15 3.95
CA ASP A 30 -17.36 3.34 3.52
C ASP A 30 -16.90 3.72 2.11
N LEU A 31 -16.25 4.89 2.01
CA LEU A 31 -15.75 5.45 0.75
C LEU A 31 -14.67 4.57 0.11
N VAL A 32 -13.96 3.75 0.89
CA VAL A 32 -12.87 2.92 0.38
C VAL A 32 -13.39 1.71 -0.41
N ARG A 33 -14.65 1.32 -0.22
CA ARG A 33 -15.29 0.17 -0.86
C ARG A 33 -16.28 0.58 -1.97
N GLN A 34 -16.08 1.75 -2.55
CA GLN A 34 -16.89 2.22 -3.68
C GLN A 34 -16.65 1.36 -4.93
N MET A 35 -17.72 0.92 -5.59
CA MET A 35 -17.67 0.07 -6.79
C MET A 35 -18.41 0.73 -7.97
N ARG A 36 -18.19 0.21 -9.18
CA ARG A 36 -19.01 0.57 -10.35
C ARG A 36 -20.45 0.10 -10.16
N CYS A 37 -21.41 0.96 -10.49
CA CYS A 37 -22.81 0.59 -10.46
C CYS A 37 -23.13 -0.40 -11.59
N PRO A 38 -23.71 -1.58 -11.32
CA PRO A 38 -24.05 -2.55 -12.36
C PRO A 38 -25.18 -2.05 -13.28
N SER A 39 -26.00 -1.09 -12.83
CA SER A 39 -27.13 -0.58 -13.63
C SER A 39 -26.74 0.52 -14.61
N CYS A 40 -25.87 1.47 -14.21
CA CYS A 40 -25.53 2.65 -15.03
C CYS A 40 -24.03 2.82 -15.31
N GLY A 41 -23.17 1.94 -14.79
CA GLY A 41 -21.71 2.00 -14.98
C GLY A 41 -20.99 3.11 -14.22
N ALA A 42 -21.70 3.97 -13.48
CA ALA A 42 -21.10 5.07 -12.73
C ALA A 42 -20.09 4.56 -11.68
N PRO A 43 -18.97 5.26 -11.45
CA PRO A 43 -17.85 4.75 -10.65
C PRO A 43 -18.04 4.83 -9.13
N ARG A 44 -19.23 5.24 -8.65
CA ARG A 44 -19.50 5.54 -7.24
C ARG A 44 -20.83 4.92 -6.77
N CYS A 45 -20.80 3.62 -6.55
CA CYS A 45 -21.81 2.87 -5.80
C CYS A 45 -21.24 2.54 -4.42
N LEU A 46 -21.91 2.96 -3.34
CA LEU A 46 -21.42 2.80 -1.97
C LEU A 46 -22.18 1.69 -1.24
N PRO A 47 -21.52 0.88 -0.39
CA PRO A 47 -22.21 -0.11 0.43
C PRO A 47 -23.16 0.57 1.41
N ASP A 48 -24.37 0.01 1.54
CA ASP A 48 -25.37 0.37 2.52
C ASP A 48 -25.43 -0.69 3.63
N TYR A 49 -25.07 -0.26 4.84
CA TYR A 49 -25.05 -1.09 6.05
C TYR A 49 -26.38 -1.03 6.83
N GLY A 50 -27.46 -0.53 6.22
CA GLY A 50 -28.84 -0.72 6.71
C GLY A 50 -29.22 0.05 7.98
N GLY A 51 -28.53 1.16 8.28
CA GLY A 51 -28.87 2.03 9.41
C GLY A 51 -29.32 3.40 8.94
N GLU A 52 -30.60 3.74 9.11
CA GLU A 52 -31.08 5.12 9.00
C GLU A 52 -30.21 6.00 9.92
N GLY A 53 -29.27 6.77 9.34
CA GLY A 53 -28.41 7.70 10.06
C GLY A 53 -27.01 7.21 10.46
N GLY A 54 -26.47 6.11 9.90
CA GLY A 54 -25.06 5.73 10.11
C GLY A 54 -24.73 5.26 11.54
N ARG A 55 -25.67 5.33 12.48
CA ARG A 55 -25.66 4.51 13.69
C ARG A 55 -26.05 3.11 13.29
N GLN A 56 -25.06 2.34 12.84
CA GLN A 56 -25.24 0.92 12.60
C GLN A 56 -25.96 0.26 13.77
N ALA A 57 -26.81 -0.69 13.42
CA ALA A 57 -27.49 -1.60 14.32
C ALA A 57 -26.49 -2.46 15.11
N GLY A 58 -25.67 -1.85 15.96
CA GLY A 58 -24.89 -2.53 16.99
C GLY A 58 -25.74 -2.99 18.17
N ALA A 59 -27.07 -2.87 18.10
CA ALA A 59 -27.93 -2.94 19.28
C ALA A 59 -28.90 -4.14 19.35
N SER A 60 -28.94 -5.04 18.37
CA SER A 60 -29.84 -6.21 18.49
C SER A 60 -29.24 -7.56 18.11
N GLY A 61 -27.98 -7.60 17.66
CA GLY A 61 -27.27 -8.88 17.52
C GLY A 61 -26.90 -9.38 18.90
N ASP A 62 -27.35 -10.58 19.26
CA ASP A 62 -26.92 -11.25 20.48
C ASP A 62 -25.42 -11.59 20.36
N TRP A 63 -24.57 -10.64 20.75
CA TRP A 63 -23.11 -10.81 20.78
C TRP A 63 -22.69 -11.93 21.75
N ALA A 64 -23.60 -12.42 22.59
CA ALA A 64 -23.38 -13.53 23.52
C ALA A 64 -23.68 -14.90 22.91
N ALA A 65 -23.98 -15.00 21.60
CA ALA A 65 -24.34 -16.25 20.90
C ALA A 65 -23.21 -17.32 20.80
N GLY A 66 -22.14 -17.22 21.60
CA GLY A 66 -21.07 -18.21 21.66
C GLY A 66 -20.22 -18.32 20.39
N ARG A 67 -20.41 -17.42 19.41
CA ARG A 67 -19.67 -17.38 18.15
C ARG A 67 -18.56 -16.33 18.19
N PRO A 68 -17.46 -16.51 17.44
CA PRO A 68 -16.44 -15.48 17.30
C PRO A 68 -17.04 -14.17 16.80
N LEU A 69 -16.70 -13.05 17.45
CA LEU A 69 -17.27 -11.72 17.16
C LEU A 69 -17.09 -11.30 15.69
N HIS A 70 -16.04 -11.76 15.02
CA HIS A 70 -15.79 -11.44 13.61
C HIS A 70 -16.79 -12.04 12.63
N GLU A 71 -17.44 -13.15 12.99
CA GLU A 71 -18.52 -13.74 12.20
C GLU A 71 -19.83 -12.97 12.38
N LEU A 72 -19.93 -12.20 13.46
CA LEU A 72 -21.11 -11.39 13.80
C LEU A 72 -21.04 -9.98 13.19
N VAL A 73 -19.92 -9.58 12.59
CA VAL A 73 -19.81 -8.29 11.87
C VAL A 73 -20.48 -8.44 10.49
N PRO A 74 -21.69 -7.89 10.30
CA PRO A 74 -22.40 -8.05 9.04
C PRO A 74 -21.70 -7.30 7.91
N ASP A 75 -21.80 -7.86 6.71
CA ASP A 75 -21.47 -7.14 5.49
C ASP A 75 -22.68 -6.32 5.00
N ALA A 76 -22.46 -5.39 4.07
CA ALA A 76 -23.53 -4.64 3.42
C ALA A 76 -24.43 -5.57 2.60
N ALA A 77 -25.74 -5.41 2.74
CA ALA A 77 -26.73 -6.18 2.00
C ALA A 77 -27.03 -5.57 0.62
N SER A 78 -26.75 -4.26 0.44
CA SER A 78 -27.00 -3.55 -0.80
C SER A 78 -25.99 -2.42 -1.03
N TRP A 79 -25.91 -1.94 -2.27
CA TRP A 79 -25.06 -0.84 -2.71
C TRP A 79 -25.92 0.23 -3.37
N SER A 80 -25.77 1.47 -2.94
CA SER A 80 -26.57 2.60 -3.41
C SER A 80 -25.78 3.47 -4.38
N CYS A 81 -26.33 3.69 -5.57
CA CYS A 81 -25.72 4.52 -6.61
C CYS A 81 -26.26 5.94 -6.56
N ARG A 82 -25.38 6.93 -6.36
CA ARG A 82 -25.79 8.35 -6.38
C ARG A 82 -26.12 8.88 -7.78
N ALA A 83 -25.63 8.24 -8.84
CA ALA A 83 -25.80 8.72 -10.20
C ALA A 83 -27.20 8.38 -10.77
N CYS A 84 -27.64 7.13 -10.60
CA CYS A 84 -28.96 6.70 -11.09
C CYS A 84 -30.02 6.57 -9.99
N GLY A 85 -29.66 6.74 -8.71
CA GLY A 85 -30.54 6.52 -7.57
C GLY A 85 -30.88 5.05 -7.31
N GLY A 86 -30.38 4.11 -8.13
CA GLY A 86 -30.63 2.69 -7.99
C GLY A 86 -29.86 2.07 -6.81
N ALA A 87 -30.45 1.01 -6.24
CA ALA A 87 -29.79 0.13 -5.29
C ALA A 87 -29.53 -1.23 -5.95
N SER A 88 -28.37 -1.82 -5.68
CA SER A 88 -27.97 -3.14 -6.16
C SER A 88 -27.81 -4.08 -4.98
N PRO A 89 -28.39 -5.30 -4.99
CA PRO A 89 -28.17 -6.26 -3.92
C PRO A 89 -26.71 -6.73 -3.90
N ALA A 90 -26.22 -7.19 -2.75
CA ALA A 90 -24.87 -7.74 -2.60
C ALA A 90 -24.54 -8.83 -3.63
N SER A 91 -25.53 -9.66 -3.99
CA SER A 91 -25.39 -10.72 -5.00
C SER A 91 -25.14 -10.22 -6.43
N ALA A 92 -25.44 -8.96 -6.73
CA ALA A 92 -25.15 -8.32 -8.01
C ALA A 92 -23.78 -7.63 -8.02
N MET A 93 -23.08 -7.56 -6.88
CA MET A 93 -21.78 -6.94 -6.74
C MET A 93 -20.67 -8.00 -6.85
N PRO A 94 -19.50 -7.66 -7.42
CA PRO A 94 -18.37 -8.59 -7.59
C PRO A 94 -17.60 -8.86 -6.28
N LEU A 95 -18.29 -9.23 -5.20
CA LEU A 95 -17.70 -9.37 -3.85
C LEU A 95 -16.70 -10.53 -3.75
N GLY A 96 -16.92 -11.62 -4.50
CA GLY A 96 -15.97 -12.73 -4.56
C GLY A 96 -14.63 -12.32 -5.18
N GLU A 97 -14.66 -11.51 -6.23
CA GLU A 97 -13.44 -10.94 -6.83
C GLU A 97 -12.75 -9.96 -5.89
N GLU A 98 -13.52 -9.21 -5.10
CA GLU A 98 -12.96 -8.29 -4.09
C GLU A 98 -12.17 -9.06 -3.04
N GLU A 99 -12.75 -10.14 -2.50
CA GLU A 99 -12.10 -10.99 -1.52
C GLU A 99 -10.83 -11.63 -2.08
N GLU A 100 -10.90 -12.23 -3.28
CA GLU A 100 -9.75 -12.82 -3.97
C GLU A 100 -8.62 -11.79 -4.15
N LEU A 101 -8.93 -10.61 -4.70
CA LEU A 101 -7.93 -9.56 -4.92
C LEU A 101 -7.39 -9.01 -3.59
N GLY A 102 -8.23 -8.96 -2.56
CA GLY A 102 -7.85 -8.59 -1.19
C GLY A 102 -6.81 -9.53 -0.58
N GLU A 103 -6.76 -10.78 -1.02
CA GLU A 103 -5.73 -11.74 -0.63
C GLU A 103 -4.51 -11.75 -1.55
N LEU A 104 -4.72 -11.71 -2.87
CA LEU A 104 -3.64 -11.82 -3.85
C LEU A 104 -2.68 -10.65 -3.80
N VAL A 105 -3.18 -9.41 -3.63
CA VAL A 105 -2.34 -8.21 -3.62
C VAL A 105 -1.35 -8.22 -2.44
N PRO A 106 -1.76 -8.46 -1.18
CA PRO A 106 -0.82 -8.59 -0.07
C PRO A 106 0.22 -9.71 -0.27
N ARG A 107 -0.18 -10.86 -0.84
CA ARG A 107 0.76 -11.96 -1.10
C ARG A 107 1.86 -11.53 -2.08
N ALA A 108 1.50 -10.88 -3.18
CA ALA A 108 2.49 -10.35 -4.14
C ALA A 108 3.35 -9.22 -3.55
N MET A 109 2.77 -8.37 -2.68
CA MET A 109 3.51 -7.31 -1.99
C MET A 109 4.63 -7.86 -1.08
N GLN A 110 4.37 -9.00 -0.40
CA GLN A 110 5.27 -9.63 0.56
C GLN A 110 6.41 -10.45 -0.07
N GLY A 111 6.45 -10.57 -1.39
CA GLY A 111 7.54 -11.25 -2.10
C GLY A 111 8.90 -10.63 -1.79
N ALA A 112 9.94 -11.47 -1.78
CA ALA A 112 11.33 -11.05 -1.54
C ALA A 112 11.81 -10.01 -2.57
N ALA A 113 12.86 -9.25 -2.24
CA ALA A 113 13.33 -8.14 -3.06
C ALA A 113 13.85 -8.61 -4.44
N GLU A 114 14.46 -9.79 -4.49
CA GLU A 114 14.90 -10.47 -5.70
C GLU A 114 13.76 -10.85 -6.65
N HIS A 115 12.52 -10.88 -6.16
CA HIS A 115 11.34 -11.15 -6.99
C HIS A 115 10.66 -9.86 -7.49
N ALA A 116 11.23 -8.67 -7.23
CA ALA A 116 10.62 -7.41 -7.63
C ALA A 116 10.26 -7.35 -9.11
N GLY A 117 11.15 -7.85 -10.00
CA GLY A 117 10.94 -8.18 -11.41
C GLY A 117 9.55 -8.76 -11.70
N ARG A 118 9.34 -9.97 -11.15
CA ARG A 118 8.14 -10.78 -11.34
C ARG A 118 6.91 -10.21 -10.63
N ASP A 119 7.08 -9.75 -9.40
CA ASP A 119 5.98 -9.27 -8.56
C ASP A 119 5.33 -8.02 -9.15
N SER A 120 6.10 -7.12 -9.78
CA SER A 120 5.53 -5.91 -10.39
C SER A 120 4.60 -6.26 -11.58
N VAL A 121 4.95 -7.28 -12.38
CA VAL A 121 4.10 -7.74 -13.49
C VAL A 121 2.78 -8.30 -12.94
N ILE A 122 2.85 -9.13 -11.89
CA ILE A 122 1.66 -9.66 -11.21
C ILE A 122 0.82 -8.50 -10.66
N LEU A 123 1.42 -7.55 -9.96
CA LEU A 123 0.70 -6.42 -9.37
C LEU A 123 0.08 -5.49 -10.43
N ALA A 124 0.72 -5.32 -11.58
CA ALA A 124 0.13 -4.59 -12.71
C ALA A 124 -1.13 -5.30 -13.24
N GLN A 125 -1.10 -6.64 -13.35
CA GLN A 125 -2.27 -7.44 -13.72
C GLN A 125 -3.38 -7.35 -12.68
N LEU A 126 -3.06 -7.47 -11.38
CA LEU A 126 -4.04 -7.34 -10.29
C LEU A 126 -4.66 -5.94 -10.24
N ARG A 127 -3.87 -4.89 -10.49
CA ARG A 127 -4.34 -3.50 -10.63
C ARG A 127 -5.33 -3.37 -11.79
N ALA A 128 -5.01 -3.91 -12.97
CA ALA A 128 -5.90 -3.89 -14.12
C ALA A 128 -7.21 -4.65 -13.86
N ARG A 129 -7.13 -5.83 -13.23
CA ARG A 129 -8.30 -6.59 -12.77
C ARG A 129 -9.18 -5.76 -11.83
N ALA A 130 -8.60 -5.14 -10.80
CA ALA A 130 -9.33 -4.31 -9.85
C ALA A 130 -9.99 -3.08 -10.52
N ALA A 131 -9.29 -2.40 -11.43
CA ALA A 131 -9.83 -1.26 -12.17
C ALA A 131 -11.02 -1.64 -13.05
N SER A 132 -10.96 -2.82 -13.67
CA SER A 132 -12.05 -3.37 -14.50
C SER A 132 -13.27 -3.75 -13.65
N ALA A 133 -13.05 -4.50 -12.57
CA ALA A 133 -14.12 -5.02 -11.72
C ALA A 133 -14.82 -3.92 -10.89
N PHE A 134 -14.04 -3.04 -10.26
CA PHE A 134 -14.57 -2.10 -9.26
C PHE A 134 -14.41 -0.63 -9.65
N GLY A 135 -13.47 -0.32 -10.54
CA GLY A 135 -13.03 1.05 -10.83
C GLY A 135 -11.83 1.49 -9.98
N GLU A 136 -11.20 2.58 -10.40
CA GLU A 136 -9.95 3.10 -9.78
C GLU A 136 -10.17 3.70 -8.38
N GLY A 137 -11.42 3.92 -7.98
CA GLY A 137 -11.74 4.43 -6.65
C GLY A 137 -11.80 3.35 -5.56
N HIS A 138 -11.66 2.08 -5.91
CA HIS A 138 -11.77 0.99 -4.95
C HIS A 138 -10.45 0.70 -4.23
N TRP A 139 -10.50 0.28 -2.96
CA TRP A 139 -9.29 0.07 -2.14
C TRP A 139 -8.32 -0.97 -2.69
N THR A 140 -8.81 -2.04 -3.34
CA THR A 140 -7.94 -3.06 -3.95
C THR A 140 -7.11 -2.50 -5.11
N PHE A 141 -7.66 -1.55 -5.88
CA PHE A 141 -6.92 -0.84 -6.91
C PHE A 141 -5.82 0.04 -6.31
N ALA A 142 -6.16 0.83 -5.28
CA ALA A 142 -5.20 1.69 -4.60
C ALA A 142 -4.07 0.86 -3.96
N LEU A 143 -4.41 -0.26 -3.32
CA LEU A 143 -3.44 -1.17 -2.72
C LEU A 143 -2.54 -1.83 -3.76
N ALA A 144 -3.10 -2.34 -4.86
CA ALA A 144 -2.34 -2.94 -5.95
C ALA A 144 -1.40 -1.92 -6.62
N THR A 145 -1.88 -0.69 -6.81
CA THR A 145 -1.07 0.42 -7.35
C THR A 145 0.06 0.78 -6.41
N PHE A 146 -0.19 0.92 -5.12
CA PHE A 146 0.84 1.21 -4.13
C PHE A 146 1.90 0.10 -4.06
N ALA A 147 1.48 -1.17 -4.00
CA ALA A 147 2.39 -2.31 -4.02
C ALA A 147 3.21 -2.37 -5.31
N TRP A 148 2.59 -2.11 -6.47
CA TRP A 148 3.27 -2.04 -7.76
C TRP A 148 4.37 -0.97 -7.76
N LEU A 149 4.08 0.25 -7.28
CA LEU A 149 5.06 1.34 -7.15
C LEU A 149 6.25 0.96 -6.26
N GLN A 150 5.99 0.25 -5.14
CA GLN A 150 7.05 -0.26 -4.27
C GLN A 150 7.98 -1.24 -5.01
N LYS A 151 7.42 -2.15 -5.81
CA LYS A 151 8.21 -3.10 -6.61
C LYS A 151 8.95 -2.39 -7.75
N CYS A 152 8.34 -1.43 -8.43
CA CYS A 152 9.01 -0.59 -9.44
C CYS A 152 10.22 0.13 -8.87
N TYR A 153 10.11 0.72 -7.67
CA TYR A 153 11.25 1.35 -7.01
C TYR A 153 12.37 0.34 -6.71
N LEU A 154 12.05 -0.87 -6.26
CA LEU A 154 13.05 -1.92 -6.05
C LEU A 154 13.73 -2.34 -7.36
N GLN A 155 12.97 -2.47 -8.45
CA GLN A 155 13.52 -2.78 -9.77
C GLN A 155 14.50 -1.71 -10.26
N LEU A 156 14.14 -0.42 -10.17
CA LEU A 156 15.04 0.70 -10.55
C LEU A 156 16.40 0.64 -9.82
N ARG A 157 16.43 0.07 -8.62
CA ARG A 157 17.65 -0.05 -7.81
C ARG A 157 18.47 -1.31 -8.09
N CYS A 158 17.87 -2.33 -8.69
CA CYS A 158 18.45 -3.66 -8.79
C CYS A 158 18.67 -4.11 -10.24
N GLU A 159 17.93 -3.55 -11.19
CA GLU A 159 17.85 -4.00 -12.58
C GLU A 159 18.28 -2.87 -13.54
N PRO A 160 19.10 -3.16 -14.57
CA PRO A 160 19.56 -2.14 -15.51
C PRO A 160 18.50 -1.74 -16.54
N LEU A 161 17.48 -2.58 -16.75
CA LEU A 161 16.41 -2.37 -17.71
C LEU A 161 15.08 -2.66 -17.03
N VAL A 162 14.14 -1.73 -17.14
CA VAL A 162 12.79 -1.83 -16.55
C VAL A 162 11.72 -1.70 -17.63
N ALA A 163 10.58 -2.37 -17.43
CA ALA A 163 9.50 -2.48 -18.41
C ALA A 163 8.28 -1.59 -18.10
N PHE A 164 8.49 -0.44 -17.46
CA PHE A 164 7.43 0.54 -17.16
C PHE A 164 7.86 1.95 -17.57
N SER A 165 6.87 2.81 -17.87
CA SER A 165 7.12 4.20 -18.22
C SER A 165 7.11 5.12 -16.99
N GLU A 166 7.89 6.20 -17.06
CA GLU A 166 7.84 7.29 -16.07
C GLU A 166 6.43 7.87 -15.92
N ALA A 167 5.69 8.00 -17.03
CA ALA A 167 4.31 8.48 -17.02
C ALA A 167 3.38 7.55 -16.22
N ASP A 168 3.56 6.22 -16.30
CA ASP A 168 2.79 5.26 -15.50
C ASP A 168 3.07 5.40 -14.01
N LEU A 169 4.34 5.60 -13.62
CA LEU A 169 4.72 5.79 -12.23
C LEU A 169 4.09 7.07 -11.66
N ARG A 170 4.17 8.18 -12.40
CA ARG A 170 3.57 9.46 -12.00
C ARG A 170 2.05 9.37 -11.84
N ARG A 171 1.36 8.74 -12.81
CA ARG A 171 -0.08 8.48 -12.72
C ARG A 171 -0.42 7.62 -11.51
N GLY A 172 0.33 6.56 -11.28
CA GLY A 172 0.13 5.67 -10.13
C GLY A 172 0.30 6.39 -8.80
N CYS A 173 1.37 7.17 -8.63
CA CYS A 173 1.61 7.95 -7.41
C CYS A 173 0.50 8.97 -7.17
N SER A 174 0.13 9.74 -8.20
CA SER A 174 -0.93 10.74 -8.10
C SER A 174 -2.28 10.11 -7.75
N ALA A 175 -2.60 8.96 -8.35
CA ALA A 175 -3.84 8.23 -8.07
C ALA A 175 -3.90 7.72 -6.62
N VAL A 176 -2.79 7.16 -6.11
CA VAL A 176 -2.72 6.71 -4.70
C VAL A 176 -2.80 7.89 -3.73
N ALA A 177 -2.13 9.01 -4.04
CA ALA A 177 -2.16 10.22 -3.22
C ALA A 177 -3.59 10.78 -3.10
N ALA A 178 -4.25 11.00 -4.24
CA ALA A 178 -5.62 11.50 -4.30
C ALA A 178 -6.61 10.54 -3.63
N TRP A 179 -6.44 9.22 -3.82
CA TRP A 179 -7.28 8.23 -3.17
C TRP A 179 -7.14 8.26 -1.64
N LEU A 180 -5.92 8.33 -1.13
CA LEU A 180 -5.66 8.40 0.30
C LEU A 180 -6.20 9.70 0.93
N GLU A 181 -6.06 10.83 0.24
CA GLU A 181 -6.62 12.10 0.69
C GLU A 181 -8.15 12.05 0.78
N ALA A 182 -8.82 11.53 -0.26
CA ALA A 182 -10.28 11.49 -0.30
C ALA A 182 -10.89 10.40 0.61
N CYS A 183 -10.27 9.21 0.67
CA CYS A 183 -10.89 8.03 1.27
C CYS A 183 -10.29 7.61 2.62
N ALA A 184 -9.10 8.11 2.95
CA ALA A 184 -8.40 7.78 4.20
C ALA A 184 -7.54 8.95 4.73
N PRO A 185 -8.08 10.18 4.84
CA PRO A 185 -7.29 11.37 5.20
C PRO A 185 -6.56 11.23 6.53
N GLU A 186 -7.19 10.54 7.49
CA GLU A 186 -6.67 10.27 8.83
C GLU A 186 -5.58 9.18 8.89
N ASN A 187 -5.33 8.47 7.79
CA ASN A 187 -4.35 7.38 7.76
C ASN A 187 -2.93 7.90 7.47
N ALA A 188 -2.41 8.73 8.37
CA ALA A 188 -1.14 9.41 8.21
C ALA A 188 0.01 8.44 7.86
N GLU A 189 0.09 7.26 8.49
CA GLU A 189 1.14 6.26 8.21
C GLU A 189 1.18 5.85 6.73
N GLN A 190 0.02 5.52 6.14
CA GLN A 190 -0.06 5.14 4.73
C GLN A 190 0.19 6.33 3.80
N ARG A 191 -0.26 7.54 4.19
CA ARG A 191 0.00 8.78 3.45
C ARG A 191 1.49 9.12 3.38
N TYR A 192 2.19 9.06 4.50
CA TYR A 192 3.65 9.19 4.54
C TYR A 192 4.34 8.09 3.74
N SER A 193 3.86 6.84 3.83
CA SER A 193 4.44 5.72 3.08
C SER A 193 4.32 5.92 1.56
N ALA A 194 3.16 6.37 1.08
CA ALA A 194 2.93 6.74 -0.32
C ALA A 194 3.84 7.90 -0.75
N LEU A 195 3.89 8.97 0.04
CA LEU A 195 4.76 10.12 -0.21
C LEU A 195 6.23 9.68 -0.33
N PHE A 196 6.76 8.91 0.61
CA PHE A 196 8.16 8.48 0.55
C PHE A 196 8.48 7.56 -0.63
N VAL A 197 7.52 6.74 -1.09
CA VAL A 197 7.69 5.97 -2.33
C VAL A 197 7.75 6.91 -3.53
N ALA A 198 6.84 7.88 -3.61
CA ALA A 198 6.82 8.86 -4.69
C ALA A 198 8.09 9.73 -4.73
N LEU A 199 8.55 10.24 -3.59
CA LEU A 199 9.79 11.01 -3.49
C LEU A 199 11.02 10.21 -3.92
N ARG A 200 11.08 8.92 -3.57
CA ARG A 200 12.14 8.03 -4.03
C ARG A 200 12.09 7.84 -5.54
N LEU A 201 10.92 7.55 -6.09
CA LEU A 201 10.76 7.41 -7.55
C LEU A 201 11.10 8.71 -8.28
N ALA A 202 10.68 9.86 -7.76
CA ALA A 202 11.02 11.19 -8.30
C ALA A 202 12.52 11.43 -8.31
N ARG A 203 13.25 10.98 -7.29
CA ARG A 203 14.71 11.10 -7.23
C ARG A 203 15.41 10.17 -8.23
N GLU A 204 14.96 8.93 -8.38
CA GLU A 204 15.59 7.96 -9.29
C GLU A 204 15.27 8.22 -10.76
N VAL A 205 14.08 8.75 -11.08
CA VAL A 205 13.61 8.97 -12.46
C VAL A 205 13.70 10.44 -12.88
N GLY A 206 13.69 11.36 -11.92
CA GLY A 206 13.71 12.81 -12.15
C GLY A 206 12.34 13.49 -11.94
N GLY A 207 12.41 14.82 -11.84
CA GLY A 207 11.28 15.71 -11.60
C GLY A 207 11.05 16.07 -10.13
N GLY A 208 10.21 17.07 -9.89
CA GLY A 208 9.83 17.52 -8.55
C GLY A 208 8.50 16.92 -8.08
N PRO A 209 8.17 17.04 -6.78
CA PRO A 209 6.99 16.42 -6.15
C PRO A 209 5.67 16.73 -6.86
N CYS A 210 5.52 17.92 -7.43
CA CYS A 210 4.30 18.33 -8.15
C CYS A 210 3.96 17.36 -9.29
N SER A 211 4.98 16.90 -10.04
CA SER A 211 4.79 15.93 -11.13
C SER A 211 4.39 14.53 -10.66
N TRP A 212 4.46 14.29 -9.35
CA TRP A 212 4.11 13.03 -8.68
C TRP A 212 2.85 13.14 -7.82
N GLY A 213 2.13 14.28 -7.89
CA GLY A 213 0.86 14.50 -7.20
C GLY A 213 0.99 15.07 -5.78
N TYR A 214 2.11 15.73 -5.47
CA TYR A 214 2.39 16.27 -4.14
C TYR A 214 2.80 17.74 -4.20
N ASP A 215 2.20 18.58 -3.34
CA ASP A 215 2.65 19.97 -3.14
C ASP A 215 3.93 19.98 -2.28
N PRO A 216 5.06 20.56 -2.72
CA PRO A 216 6.27 20.62 -1.90
C PRO A 216 6.11 21.42 -0.59
N ALA A 217 5.20 22.40 -0.56
CA ALA A 217 4.93 23.23 0.62
C ALA A 217 4.04 22.50 1.63
N ASP A 218 3.05 21.75 1.16
CA ASP A 218 2.18 20.90 1.98
C ASP A 218 1.96 19.50 1.38
N PRO A 219 2.95 18.59 1.47
CA PRO A 219 2.91 17.32 0.75
C PRO A 219 1.74 16.42 1.10
N LEU A 220 1.15 16.55 2.28
CA LEU A 220 0.00 15.72 2.66
C LEU A 220 -1.27 16.54 2.87
N GLY A 221 -1.26 17.86 2.67
CA GLY A 221 -2.43 18.66 2.98
C GLY A 221 -2.84 18.60 4.47
N GLY A 222 -3.95 19.26 4.78
CA GLY A 222 -4.74 18.96 5.98
C GLY A 222 -4.03 19.17 7.32
N GLY A 223 -2.98 19.99 7.37
CA GLY A 223 -2.30 20.39 8.60
C GLY A 223 -1.37 19.33 9.22
N LEU A 224 -0.95 18.31 8.46
CA LEU A 224 -0.14 17.19 8.99
C LEU A 224 1.36 17.52 9.23
N CYS A 225 1.77 18.79 9.20
CA CYS A 225 3.18 19.25 9.26
C CYS A 225 4.14 18.40 8.39
N ALA A 226 3.66 17.91 7.24
CA ALA A 226 4.36 16.89 6.47
C ALA A 226 5.70 17.39 5.93
N ALA A 227 5.78 18.65 5.52
CA ALA A 227 7.01 19.26 5.02
C ALA A 227 8.14 19.27 6.07
N GLU A 228 7.83 19.52 7.35
CA GLU A 228 8.81 19.50 8.43
C GLU A 228 9.34 18.10 8.68
N ARG A 229 8.44 17.10 8.68
CA ARG A 229 8.81 15.71 8.89
C ARG A 229 9.66 15.17 7.74
N VAL A 230 9.31 15.50 6.50
CA VAL A 230 10.09 15.16 5.31
C VAL A 230 11.50 15.76 5.41
N ARG A 231 11.61 17.03 5.79
CA ARG A 231 12.90 17.69 6.07
C ARG A 231 13.69 17.02 7.18
N ALA A 232 13.05 16.62 8.28
CA ALA A 232 13.70 15.90 9.37
C ALA A 232 14.26 14.54 8.95
N HIS A 233 13.68 13.92 7.91
CA HIS A 233 14.20 12.70 7.28
C HIS A 233 15.26 12.98 6.18
N GLY A 234 15.79 14.20 6.12
CA GLY A 234 16.87 14.58 5.22
C GLY A 234 16.45 14.83 3.78
N TRP A 235 15.15 14.96 3.51
CA TRP A 235 14.63 15.26 2.16
C TRP A 235 14.47 16.77 1.98
N ARG A 236 14.81 17.27 0.80
CA ARG A 236 14.57 18.65 0.38
C ARG A 236 13.69 18.62 -0.86
N LEU A 237 12.57 19.33 -0.78
CA LEU A 237 11.56 19.38 -1.82
C LEU A 237 11.59 20.76 -2.47
N SER A 238 11.74 20.81 -3.79
CA SER A 238 11.49 21.99 -4.61
C SER A 238 10.50 21.64 -5.71
N GLU A 239 9.91 22.63 -6.38
CA GLU A 239 8.97 22.37 -7.49
C GLU A 239 9.58 21.50 -8.60
N GLN A 240 10.90 21.60 -8.81
CA GLN A 240 11.61 20.98 -9.91
C GLN A 240 12.38 19.72 -9.52
N ALA A 241 12.73 19.55 -8.24
CA ALA A 241 13.62 18.48 -7.81
C ALA A 241 13.28 17.93 -6.43
N VAL A 242 13.65 16.66 -6.24
CA VAL A 242 13.67 15.99 -4.94
C VAL A 242 15.12 15.65 -4.61
N GLU A 243 15.66 16.23 -3.55
CA GLU A 243 17.03 16.00 -3.09
C GLU A 243 17.07 15.32 -1.73
N GLY A 244 18.16 14.59 -1.47
CA GLY A 244 18.42 13.96 -0.18
C GLY A 244 17.64 12.67 0.06
N GLY A 245 17.31 12.45 1.33
CA GLY A 245 16.88 11.15 1.86
C GLY A 245 18.07 10.19 1.98
N GLU A 246 18.14 9.42 3.07
CA GLU A 246 19.13 8.35 3.18
C GLU A 246 18.94 7.38 2.00
N THR A 247 19.78 7.50 0.96
CA THR A 247 20.26 6.32 0.26
C THR A 247 20.92 5.54 1.37
N GLY A 248 20.24 4.54 1.93
CA GLY A 248 20.86 3.67 2.91
C GLY A 248 22.17 3.20 2.30
N GLY A 249 23.26 3.87 2.65
CA GLY A 249 24.59 3.37 2.42
C GLY A 249 24.51 2.01 3.07
N ALA A 250 24.73 0.96 2.29
CA ALA A 250 25.02 -0.32 2.89
C ALA A 250 26.03 0.00 4.01
N PRO A 251 25.71 -0.22 5.29
CA PRO A 251 26.48 0.32 6.40
C PRO A 251 27.92 -0.02 6.10
N GLN A 252 28.75 0.99 5.84
CA GLN A 252 30.17 0.78 5.64
C GLN A 252 30.61 0.13 6.94
N ARG A 253 30.83 -1.18 6.88
CA ARG A 253 31.50 -1.86 7.97
C ARG A 253 32.83 -1.16 8.03
N GLY A 254 33.00 -0.35 9.08
CA GLY A 254 34.32 -0.03 9.57
C GLY A 254 35.06 -1.35 9.58
N ALA A 255 36.12 -1.43 8.79
CA ALA A 255 37.09 -2.50 8.86
C ALA A 255 37.68 -2.41 10.27
N GLY A 256 36.96 -3.00 11.22
CA GLY A 256 37.39 -3.16 12.58
C GLY A 256 38.61 -4.04 12.52
N ALA A 257 39.76 -3.39 12.62
CA ALA A 257 41.03 -3.94 13.01
C ALA A 257 40.83 -5.11 13.97
N ARG A 258 41.06 -6.33 13.46
CA ARG A 258 41.46 -7.45 14.29
C ARG A 258 42.92 -7.72 13.96
N GLY A 259 43.80 -6.99 14.64
CA GLY A 259 45.09 -7.55 15.01
C GLY A 259 44.86 -8.67 16.01
N GLY A 260 45.47 -9.83 15.77
CA GLY A 260 45.36 -11.01 16.63
C GLY A 260 45.82 -12.29 15.94
N ALA A 261 47.14 -12.44 15.88
CA ALA A 261 48.05 -13.59 15.73
C ALA A 261 47.58 -14.98 15.19
N PRO A 262 48.51 -15.75 14.58
CA PRO A 262 48.23 -16.96 13.80
C PRO A 262 48.35 -18.26 14.62
N CYS A 263 47.46 -19.21 14.35
CA CYS A 263 47.70 -20.63 14.65
C CYS A 263 47.79 -21.39 13.33
N GLY A 264 48.93 -22.06 13.12
CA GLY A 264 49.30 -22.69 11.86
C GLY A 264 48.60 -24.01 11.56
N ALA A 265 48.67 -24.40 10.29
CA ALA A 265 48.69 -25.75 9.75
C ALA A 265 48.95 -25.69 8.22
N PRO A 266 49.47 -26.75 7.59
CA PRO A 266 50.39 -26.64 6.45
C PRO A 266 49.72 -26.59 5.08
N ALA A 267 50.53 -26.14 4.13
CA ALA A 267 50.23 -25.97 2.71
C ALA A 267 49.91 -27.29 1.99
N GLY A 268 48.84 -27.26 1.18
CA GLY A 268 48.64 -28.15 0.05
C GLY A 268 48.64 -27.33 -1.25
N PRO A 269 49.19 -27.83 -2.38
CA PRO A 269 49.17 -27.12 -3.64
C PRO A 269 47.87 -27.45 -4.39
N GLY A 270 47.09 -26.42 -4.75
CA GLY A 270 45.84 -26.61 -5.47
C GLY A 270 45.33 -25.31 -6.10
N THR A 271 45.64 -25.16 -7.39
CA THR A 271 45.29 -24.09 -8.31
C THR A 271 43.78 -23.96 -8.56
N GLY A 272 43.29 -22.71 -8.63
CA GLY A 272 41.97 -22.38 -9.20
C GLY A 272 41.32 -21.12 -8.63
N PRO A 273 41.01 -20.08 -9.44
CA PRO A 273 40.28 -18.90 -8.96
C PRO A 273 38.80 -19.24 -8.79
N ARG A 274 38.32 -19.28 -7.54
CA ARG A 274 36.89 -19.31 -7.23
C ARG A 274 36.33 -17.88 -7.26
N PRO A 275 35.25 -17.60 -8.00
CA PRO A 275 34.55 -16.34 -7.87
C PRO A 275 33.95 -16.26 -6.46
N HIS A 276 34.22 -15.17 -5.75
CA HIS A 276 33.61 -14.88 -4.46
C HIS A 276 32.08 -14.76 -4.62
N PRO A 277 31.27 -15.58 -3.95
CA PRO A 277 29.86 -15.27 -3.78
C PRO A 277 29.79 -14.10 -2.79
N GLY A 278 29.57 -12.90 -3.32
CA GLY A 278 29.26 -11.73 -2.52
C GLY A 278 28.01 -12.03 -1.71
N THR A 279 28.17 -12.19 -0.40
CA THR A 279 27.06 -12.34 0.55
C THR A 279 26.35 -11.00 0.69
N ARG A 280 25.50 -10.69 -0.28
CA ARG A 280 24.52 -9.61 -0.16
C ARG A 280 23.51 -10.04 0.90
N ARG A 281 23.48 -9.32 2.03
CA ARG A 281 22.37 -9.48 2.98
C ARG A 281 21.08 -8.97 2.31
N PRO A 282 19.94 -9.65 2.53
CA PRO A 282 18.67 -9.17 2.03
C PRO A 282 18.37 -7.78 2.61
N PHE A 283 17.89 -6.89 1.74
CA PHE A 283 17.35 -5.60 2.14
C PHE A 283 16.22 -5.84 3.14
N ARG A 284 16.43 -5.46 4.41
CA ARG A 284 15.34 -5.39 5.39
C ARG A 284 14.54 -4.13 5.08
N GLY A 285 13.55 -4.27 4.20
CA GLY A 285 12.55 -3.23 4.01
C GLY A 285 11.89 -2.89 5.34
N LEU A 286 11.30 -1.69 5.44
CA LEU A 286 10.50 -1.17 6.57
C LEU A 286 9.31 -2.06 7.01
N TRP A 287 9.21 -3.28 6.48
CA TRP A 287 8.01 -4.09 6.39
C TRP A 287 8.21 -5.55 6.83
N GLN A 288 9.44 -5.99 7.14
CA GLN A 288 9.65 -7.32 7.71
C GLN A 288 9.41 -7.27 9.22
N ARG A 289 8.36 -7.97 9.69
CA ARG A 289 8.06 -8.12 11.12
C ARG A 289 9.25 -8.79 11.83
N ARG A 290 9.55 -8.30 13.03
CA ARG A 290 10.46 -8.94 13.99
C ARG A 290 9.89 -10.26 14.45
#